data_AF-A0A7Z0D689-F1
#
_entry.id   AF-A0A7Z0D689-F1
#
_cell.length_a   1.000
_cell.length_b   1.000
_cell.length_c   1.000
_cell.angle_alpha   90.00
_cell.angle_beta   90.00
_cell.angle_gamma   90.00
#
_symmetry.space_group_name_H-M   'P 1'
#
loop_
_entity.id
_entity.type
_entity.pdbx_description
1 polymer ?
#
loop_
_entity_poly.entity_id
_entity_poly.type
_entity_poly.pdbx_seq_one_letter_code
_entity_poly.pdbx_strand_id
1 'polypeptide(L)'
;MEDPMATYEFTCRRCGGFDLSLPMSQAAARARCPRCGNEARRRYTAPALRTISAGLSRAADLADGSAERPRVVRAIPPAVTAPGPMGPAHPLQARLPRS
;
A
#
# COMPACT_ATOMS: atom_id res chain seq x y z
N MET A 1 -23.03 -4.63 -25.79
CA MET A 1 -22.23 -3.80 -24.86
C MET A 1 -22.07 -4.61 -23.60
N GLU A 2 -20.90 -5.19 -23.39
CA GLU A 2 -20.62 -6.06 -22.25
C GLU A 2 -20.37 -5.21 -21.00
N ASP A 3 -20.92 -5.63 -19.88
CA ASP A 3 -20.74 -4.94 -18.60
C ASP A 3 -19.44 -5.43 -17.95
N PRO A 4 -18.50 -4.53 -17.60
CA PRO A 4 -17.26 -4.93 -16.96
C PRO A 4 -17.51 -5.65 -15.63
N MET A 5 -16.79 -6.74 -15.42
CA MET A 5 -16.81 -7.47 -14.15
C MET A 5 -15.90 -6.79 -13.13
N ALA A 6 -16.41 -6.58 -11.92
CA ALA A 6 -15.65 -6.02 -10.80
C ALA A 6 -15.77 -6.94 -9.57
N THR A 7 -14.68 -7.05 -8.82
CA THR A 7 -14.64 -7.81 -7.57
C THR A 7 -15.07 -6.92 -6.41
N TYR A 8 -16.02 -7.41 -5.61
CA TYR A 8 -16.56 -6.73 -4.44
C TYR A 8 -16.37 -7.57 -3.18
N GLU A 9 -15.87 -6.95 -2.12
CA GLU A 9 -15.72 -7.60 -0.82
C GLU A 9 -17.03 -7.51 -0.02
N PHE A 10 -17.45 -8.62 0.59
CA PHE A 10 -18.60 -8.71 1.49
C PHE A 10 -18.19 -9.30 2.83
N THR A 11 -18.95 -9.02 3.88
CA THR A 11 -18.73 -9.60 5.20
C THR A 11 -20.02 -10.16 5.78
N CYS A 12 -20.00 -11.46 6.06
CA CYS A 12 -21.04 -12.14 6.82
C CYS A 12 -20.69 -12.11 8.32
N ARG A 13 -21.65 -11.76 9.18
CA ARG A 13 -21.45 -11.73 10.64
C ARG A 13 -21.10 -13.09 11.25
N ARG A 14 -21.43 -14.20 10.57
CA ARG A 14 -21.22 -15.57 11.08
C ARG A 14 -20.00 -16.26 10.47
N CYS A 15 -19.77 -16.06 9.17
CA CYS A 15 -18.76 -16.81 8.42
C CYS A 15 -17.49 -16.00 8.07
N GLY A 16 -17.52 -14.66 8.20
CA GLY A 16 -16.40 -13.79 7.85
C GLY A 16 -16.51 -13.14 6.46
N GLY A 17 -15.38 -12.66 5.96
CA GLY A 17 -15.25 -11.98 4.67
C GLY A 17 -15.25 -12.93 3.47
N PHE A 18 -15.76 -12.48 2.34
CA PHE A 18 -15.69 -13.19 1.06
C PHE A 18 -15.81 -12.21 -0.12
N ASP A 19 -15.25 -12.59 -1.26
CA ASP A 19 -15.26 -11.78 -2.49
C ASP A 19 -16.29 -12.30 -3.50
N LEU A 20 -16.91 -11.40 -4.25
CA LEU A 20 -17.82 -11.71 -5.36
C LEU A 20 -17.51 -10.85 -6.57
N SER A 21 -17.33 -11.49 -7.73
CA SER A 21 -17.26 -10.82 -9.02
C SER A 21 -18.66 -10.58 -9.55
N LEU A 22 -19.06 -9.31 -9.68
CA LEU A 22 -20.36 -8.90 -10.21
C LEU A 22 -20.15 -7.89 -11.34
N PRO A 23 -21.04 -7.85 -12.36
CA PRO A 23 -21.01 -6.78 -13.34
C PRO A 23 -21.23 -5.43 -12.64
N MET A 24 -20.61 -4.36 -13.15
CA MET A 24 -20.69 -3.04 -12.51
C MET A 24 -22.14 -2.52 -12.41
N SER A 25 -23.04 -2.88 -13.34
CA SER A 25 -24.47 -2.56 -13.20
C SER A 25 -25.18 -3.23 -12.01
N GLN A 26 -24.67 -4.36 -11.51
CA GLN A 26 -25.27 -5.14 -10.42
C GLN A 26 -24.48 -5.01 -9.11
N ALA A 27 -23.86 -3.85 -8.88
CA ALA A 27 -23.13 -3.55 -7.65
C ALA A 27 -24.08 -3.46 -6.42
N ALA A 28 -24.58 -4.59 -5.95
CA ALA A 28 -25.54 -4.68 -4.85
C ALA A 28 -24.88 -4.34 -3.50
N ALA A 29 -25.63 -3.68 -2.61
CA ALA A 29 -25.17 -3.37 -1.24
C ALA A 29 -25.14 -4.61 -0.32
N ARG A 30 -25.81 -5.70 -0.72
CA ARG A 30 -26.01 -6.93 0.07
C ARG A 30 -25.92 -8.15 -0.84
N ALA A 31 -25.31 -9.22 -0.34
CA ALA A 31 -25.20 -10.50 -1.03
C ALA A 31 -25.48 -11.66 -0.06
N ARG A 32 -25.85 -12.83 -0.57
CA ARG A 32 -26.01 -14.03 0.26
C ARG A 32 -24.64 -14.68 0.50
N CYS A 33 -24.35 -15.04 1.74
CA CYS A 33 -23.13 -15.74 2.08
C CYS A 33 -23.15 -17.16 1.47
N PRO A 34 -22.14 -17.56 0.68
CA PRO A 34 -22.10 -18.88 0.05
C PRO A 34 -21.95 -20.03 1.05
N ARG A 35 -21.55 -19.74 2.31
CA ARG A 35 -21.36 -20.76 3.35
C ARG A 35 -22.60 -21.01 4.21
N CYS A 36 -23.40 -19.99 4.51
CA CYS A 36 -24.52 -20.11 5.43
C CYS A 36 -25.84 -19.53 4.92
N GLY A 37 -25.88 -18.96 3.71
CA GLY A 37 -27.08 -18.38 3.10
C GLY A 37 -27.56 -17.06 3.72
N ASN A 38 -27.00 -16.66 4.87
CA ASN A 38 -27.35 -15.39 5.53
C ASN A 38 -26.94 -14.19 4.69
N GLU A 39 -27.65 -13.09 4.91
CA GLU A 39 -27.33 -11.81 4.30
C GLU A 39 -25.99 -11.27 4.80
N ALA A 40 -25.11 -10.94 3.86
CA ALA A 40 -23.83 -10.31 4.07
C ALA A 40 -23.87 -8.88 3.50
N ARG A 41 -23.23 -7.94 4.20
CA ARG A 41 -23.15 -6.55 3.76
C ARG A 41 -21.87 -6.34 2.96
N ARG A 42 -21.96 -5.51 1.93
CA ARG A 42 -20.77 -5.07 1.19
C ARG A 42 -19.83 -4.35 2.14
N ARG A 43 -18.56 -4.74 2.14
CA ARG A 43 -17.51 -4.09 2.91
C ARG A 43 -16.84 -3.07 2.02
N TYR A 44 -17.01 -1.80 2.37
CA TYR A 44 -16.23 -0.72 1.80
C TYR A 44 -14.93 -0.66 2.59
N THR A 45 -13.90 -1.33 2.09
CA THR A 45 -12.54 -1.02 2.55
C THR A 45 -12.18 0.35 2.01
N ALA A 46 -11.19 1.00 2.63
CA ALA A 46 -10.70 2.29 2.17
C ALA A 46 -9.39 2.06 1.41
N PRO A 47 -9.44 1.50 0.17
CA PRO A 47 -8.22 1.27 -0.60
C PRO A 47 -7.56 2.62 -0.82
N ALA A 48 -6.30 2.73 -0.43
CA ALA A 48 -5.50 3.96 -0.49
C ALA A 48 -5.93 5.13 0.42
N LEU A 49 -6.77 4.90 1.45
CA LEU A 49 -6.96 5.93 2.47
C LEU A 49 -5.71 6.03 3.33
N ARG A 50 -5.00 7.15 3.21
CA ARG A 50 -3.82 7.44 4.02
C ARG A 50 -4.26 7.76 5.44
N THR A 51 -4.26 6.73 6.29
CA THR A 51 -4.51 6.85 7.73
C THR A 51 -3.27 7.35 8.49
N ILE A 52 -2.12 7.36 7.81
CA ILE A 52 -0.83 7.82 8.30
C ILE A 52 -0.49 9.20 7.73
N SER A 53 0.37 9.94 8.42
CA SER A 53 0.79 11.28 8.00
C SER A 53 1.36 11.27 6.57
N ALA A 54 1.18 12.39 5.85
CA ALA A 54 1.63 12.52 4.47
C ALA A 54 3.13 12.18 4.30
N GLY A 55 3.96 12.57 5.28
CA GLY A 55 5.40 12.25 5.30
C GLY A 55 5.68 10.76 5.39
N LEU A 56 5.04 10.04 6.33
CA LEU A 56 5.24 8.60 6.50
C LEU A 56 4.74 7.83 5.28
N SER A 57 3.61 8.27 4.73
CA SER A 57 3.03 7.63 3.56
C SER A 57 3.90 7.81 2.31
N ARG A 58 4.50 9.00 2.13
CA ARG A 58 5.44 9.27 1.03
C ARG A 58 6.75 8.50 1.18
N ALA A 59 7.23 8.32 2.42
CA ALA A 59 8.39 7.48 2.71
C ALA A 59 8.13 6.01 2.37
N ALA A 60 6.94 5.49 2.65
CA ALA A 60 6.54 4.14 2.28
C ALA A 60 6.51 3.95 0.74
N ASP A 61 5.92 4.89 0.00
CA ASP A 61 5.91 4.83 -1.47
C ASP A 61 7.32 4.86 -2.06
N LEU A 62 8.20 5.69 -1.49
CA LEU A 62 9.60 5.78 -1.92
C LEU A 62 10.37 4.50 -1.59
N ALA A 63 10.12 3.88 -0.43
CA ALA A 63 10.76 2.63 -0.05
C ALA A 63 10.33 1.48 -0.97
N ASP A 64 9.04 1.39 -1.30
CA ASP A 64 8.49 0.40 -2.24
C ASP A 64 9.08 0.58 -3.66
N GLY A 65 9.15 1.84 -4.13
CA GLY A 65 9.71 2.17 -5.44
C GLY A 65 11.25 2.10 -5.53
N SER A 66 11.96 2.06 -4.41
CA SER A 66 13.44 2.13 -4.39
C SER A 66 14.11 0.88 -4.96
N ALA A 67 13.45 -0.28 -4.94
CA ALA A 67 14.00 -1.51 -5.51
C ALA A 67 13.83 -1.58 -7.03
N GLU A 68 12.67 -1.17 -7.55
CA GLU A 68 12.32 -1.27 -8.97
C GLU A 68 12.82 -0.08 -9.79
N ARG A 69 12.80 1.15 -9.24
CA ARG A 69 13.18 2.39 -9.94
C ARG A 69 13.90 3.38 -9.02
N PRO A 70 15.17 3.13 -8.69
CA PRO A 70 15.96 4.08 -7.90
C PRO A 70 16.07 5.43 -8.63
N ARG A 71 15.88 6.52 -7.89
CA ARG A 71 16.02 7.88 -8.44
C ARG A 71 17.50 8.22 -8.60
N VAL A 72 18.03 7.97 -9.80
CA VAL A 72 19.43 8.27 -10.12
C VAL A 72 19.61 9.79 -10.27
N VAL A 73 20.37 10.40 -9.37
CA VAL A 73 20.80 11.80 -9.51
C VAL A 73 22.09 11.85 -10.34
N ARG A 74 22.15 12.75 -11.33
CA ARG A 74 23.31 12.90 -12.22
C ARG A 74 24.33 13.95 -11.77
N ALA A 75 24.02 14.68 -10.71
CA ALA A 75 24.89 15.67 -10.10
C ALA A 75 24.56 15.77 -8.62
N ILE A 76 25.57 16.06 -7.81
CA ILE A 76 25.41 16.29 -6.38
C ILE A 76 24.68 17.63 -6.22
N PRO A 77 23.52 17.70 -5.55
CA PRO A 77 22.88 18.97 -5.24
C PRO A 77 23.85 19.86 -4.46
N PRO A 78 23.90 21.18 -4.71
CA PRO A 78 24.76 22.08 -3.96
C PRO A 78 24.45 21.94 -2.46
N ALA A 79 25.51 21.79 -1.66
CA ALA A 79 25.38 21.61 -0.22
C ALA A 79 24.62 22.80 0.38
N VAL A 80 23.51 22.52 1.06
CA VAL A 80 22.91 23.50 1.97
C VAL A 80 23.89 23.65 3.12
N THR A 81 24.51 24.82 3.21
CA THR A 81 25.66 25.14 4.06
C THR A 81 25.31 25.03 5.55
N ALA A 82 25.56 23.84 6.12
CA ALA A 82 26.22 23.64 7.41
C ALA A 82 26.50 22.14 7.60
N PRO A 83 27.76 21.71 7.82
CA PRO A 83 28.01 20.37 8.31
C PRO A 83 27.45 20.29 9.74
N GLY A 84 26.38 19.54 9.95
CA GLY A 84 26.05 19.05 11.29
C GLY A 84 27.19 18.15 11.80
N PRO A 85 27.39 18.01 13.12
CA PRO A 85 28.43 17.14 13.64
C PRO A 85 28.23 15.73 13.10
N MET A 86 29.23 15.22 12.39
CA MET A 86 29.23 13.86 11.88
C MET A 86 29.12 12.92 13.09
N GLY A 87 27.98 12.25 13.23
CA GLY A 87 27.78 11.26 14.27
C GLY A 87 28.86 10.17 14.20
N PRO A 88 29.15 9.48 15.31
CA PRO A 88 30.18 8.45 15.32
C PRO A 88 29.93 7.42 14.23
N ALA A 89 30.98 7.11 13.47
CA ALA A 89 30.91 6.11 12.42
C ALA A 89 30.39 4.77 13.00
N HIS A 90 29.43 4.16 12.32
CA HIS A 90 28.87 2.90 12.76
C HIS A 90 29.96 1.83 12.77
N PRO A 91 30.15 1.04 13.86
CA PRO A 91 31.30 0.15 14.03
C PRO A 91 31.43 -0.90 12.92
N LEU A 92 30.33 -1.28 12.26
CA LEU A 92 30.35 -2.19 11.12
C LEU A 92 31.01 -1.62 9.86
N GLN A 93 31.19 -0.30 9.76
CA GLN A 93 31.87 0.32 8.62
C GLN A 93 33.37 -0.06 8.58
N ALA A 94 33.98 -0.36 9.72
CA ALA A 94 35.36 -0.84 9.81
C ALA A 94 35.57 -2.23 9.18
N ARG A 95 34.49 -2.98 8.96
CA ARG A 95 34.51 -4.32 8.37
C ARG A 95 34.27 -4.34 6.87
N LEU A 96 34.04 -3.19 6.24
CA LEU A 96 33.84 -3.10 4.80
C LEU A 96 35.20 -3.21 4.08
N PRO A 97 35.29 -3.99 2.99
CA PRO A 97 36.50 -4.06 2.18
C PRO A 97 36.79 -2.68 1.58
N ARG A 98 38.03 -2.21 1.72
CA ARG A 98 38.48 -0.96 1.09
C ARG A 98 39.00 -1.29 -0.31
N SER A 99 38.37 -0.71 -1.32
CA SER A 99 38.85 -0.69 -2.71
C SER A 99 39.80 0.47 -2.94
#